data_AF-A0A7V2CJH6-F1
#
_entry.id   AF-A0A7V2CJH6-F1
#
_cell.length_a   1.000
_cell.length_b   1.000
_cell.length_c   1.000
_cell.angle_alpha   90.00
_cell.angle_beta   90.00
_cell.angle_gamma   90.00
#
_symmetry.space_group_name_H-M   'P 1'
#
loop_
_entity.id
_entity.type
_entity.pdbx_description
1 polymer ?
#
loop_
_entity_poly.entity_id
_entity_poly.type
_entity_poly.pdbx_seq_one_letter_code
_entity_poly.pdbx_strand_id
1 'polypeptide(L)'
;MMSRIGTLAILFALAAVFAAPALGQDFSTPAGMGGFEAAEDLGLPTSCNPPGCPRFPTQRCDGTDVVLGQLYGFVQWSRTGTFPNGESGFTAATTSCNNGCVRVNWFAPMAVDHPAITLNLYRLTTSRLEQIGAHYVKHGFFALSNNQCFYGCEGNSGGSQLWIGCSDTYGTGNNADRNYLGPRKEWNAFTGVWTCVGSHFSGGQPDCIRRHGSGGHTGVDHYTRVKDSDMNVPGAQFYYDGYYLIREDVNITNNFGYKPVTLTWNGTSWSASSSGSGTPPTYGIILNAAVWGTEHVDADTAGESGQVHVAAKVTDNGNGTQHYEYAVYNVSYDRRIRSFSVPKSAATQITNIGFHGPLMEEQSQAPWTATVDASSCTWSTETFAQNPNANAILWASLYNFWFDANVPPDTSQISMEPFLPGPGIVLTARVSGPSTTAIGCGDFDGDGDVDLTDFTNFQLCFGGSSNPPPPTCPPGVDADCDGDGDVDMGDFLIFQQNYTGSLSD
;
A
#
# COMPACT_ATOMS: atom_id res chain seq x y z
N MET A 1 -7.53 39.50 70.07
CA MET A 1 -8.57 40.51 70.35
C MET A 1 -8.35 41.69 69.42
N MET A 2 -9.35 42.03 68.58
CA MET A 2 -9.58 43.28 67.81
C MET A 2 -8.43 43.83 66.91
N SER A 3 -8.51 43.80 65.58
CA SER A 3 -9.35 44.55 64.61
C SER A 3 -8.75 45.88 64.11
N ARG A 4 -8.36 45.84 62.82
CA ARG A 4 -8.17 46.82 61.73
C ARG A 4 -8.38 48.34 61.94
N ILE A 5 -7.46 49.09 61.31
CA ILE A 5 -7.47 50.48 60.78
C ILE A 5 -6.69 50.36 59.43
N GLY A 6 -6.90 51.06 58.31
CA GLY A 6 -7.68 52.21 57.89
C GLY A 6 -7.40 52.49 56.39
N THR A 7 -8.03 53.54 55.85
CA THR A 7 -8.13 53.92 54.42
C THR A 7 -7.14 55.06 54.05
N LEU A 8 -7.01 55.35 52.73
CA LEU A 8 -6.45 56.56 52.03
C LEU A 8 -4.91 56.61 51.81
N ALA A 9 -4.29 57.17 50.76
CA ALA A 9 -4.65 57.67 49.41
C ALA A 9 -3.40 58.33 48.73
N ILE A 10 -3.28 58.23 47.39
CA ILE A 10 -2.72 59.19 46.36
C ILE A 10 -1.19 59.53 46.27
N LEU A 11 -0.55 59.39 45.07
CA LEU A 11 -0.01 60.47 44.16
C LEU A 11 1.05 60.03 43.07
N PHE A 12 0.78 60.36 41.78
CA PHE A 12 1.60 60.88 40.62
C PHE A 12 2.91 60.17 40.12
N ALA A 13 3.39 60.16 38.85
CA ALA A 13 2.99 60.65 37.49
C ALA A 13 3.98 60.18 36.36
N LEU A 14 3.54 60.27 35.07
CA LEU A 14 4.23 60.36 33.73
C LEU A 14 5.19 59.21 33.27
N ALA A 15 5.33 58.76 32.00
CA ALA A 15 4.93 59.19 30.65
C ALA A 15 4.86 57.98 29.66
N ALA A 16 4.31 58.20 28.46
CA ALA A 16 3.74 57.23 27.51
C ALA A 16 4.70 56.55 26.49
N VAL A 17 4.36 55.33 26.03
CA VAL A 17 4.50 54.80 24.64
C VAL A 17 3.40 53.76 24.38
N PHE A 18 2.79 53.80 23.19
CA PHE A 18 1.70 52.93 22.70
C PHE A 18 2.05 51.43 22.70
N ALA A 19 1.18 50.58 23.25
CA ALA A 19 1.06 49.16 22.91
C ALA A 19 -0.35 48.64 23.24
N ALA A 20 -1.00 48.00 22.26
CA ALA A 20 -2.29 47.33 22.44
C ALA A 20 -2.14 46.09 23.36
N PRO A 21 -3.05 45.83 24.32
CA PRO A 21 -2.91 44.66 25.17
C PRO A 21 -3.45 43.42 24.44
N ALA A 22 -2.54 42.49 24.15
CA ALA A 22 -2.87 41.09 23.99
C ALA A 22 -3.35 40.56 25.35
N LEU A 23 -4.60 40.14 25.43
CA LEU A 23 -5.12 39.38 26.56
C LEU A 23 -4.54 37.97 26.50
N GLY A 24 -3.45 37.76 27.23
CA GLY A 24 -3.01 36.43 27.64
C GLY A 24 -3.96 35.89 28.69
N GLN A 25 -4.56 34.73 28.42
CA GLN A 25 -5.10 33.87 29.46
C GLN A 25 -4.16 32.69 29.65
N ASP A 26 -3.61 32.61 30.86
CA ASP A 26 -2.92 31.47 31.43
C ASP A 26 -3.79 30.21 31.32
N PHE A 27 -3.29 29.20 30.62
CA PHE A 27 -3.73 27.82 30.78
C PHE A 27 -2.67 27.07 31.58
N SER A 28 -2.90 26.96 32.89
CA SER A 28 -2.16 26.04 33.76
C SER A 28 -2.45 24.60 33.35
N THR A 29 -1.43 23.89 32.88
CA THR A 29 -1.46 22.51 32.40
C THR A 29 -1.56 21.47 33.53
N PRO A 30 -2.47 20.49 33.44
CA PRO A 30 -2.18 19.12 33.86
C PRO A 30 -1.58 18.36 32.68
N ALA A 31 -0.57 17.50 32.94
CA ALA A 31 0.08 16.68 31.94
C ALA A 31 -0.93 15.81 31.15
N GLY A 32 -1.00 16.02 29.84
CA GLY A 32 -1.90 15.29 28.94
C GLY A 32 -1.85 15.84 27.51
N MET A 33 -1.01 15.22 26.70
CA MET A 33 -0.78 15.30 25.25
C MET A 33 -1.76 16.13 24.39
N GLY A 34 -1.15 17.06 23.64
CA GLY A 34 -1.75 17.91 22.60
C GLY A 34 -0.88 19.13 22.24
N GLY A 35 0.42 19.09 22.58
CA GLY A 35 1.32 20.21 22.30
C GLY A 35 1.66 20.28 20.82
N PHE A 36 1.80 21.50 20.31
CA PHE A 36 2.52 21.73 19.07
C PHE A 36 3.95 21.19 19.25
N GLU A 37 4.28 20.09 18.59
CA GLU A 37 5.66 19.72 18.39
C GLU A 37 6.18 20.70 17.33
N ALA A 38 6.86 21.75 17.77
CA ALA A 38 7.70 22.51 16.84
C ALA A 38 8.70 21.49 16.28
N ALA A 39 8.56 21.14 15.01
CA ALA A 39 9.66 20.52 14.29
C ALA A 39 10.87 21.42 14.56
N GLU A 40 11.92 20.88 15.17
CA GLU A 40 13.15 21.65 15.36
C GLU A 40 13.50 22.26 14.01
N ASP A 41 13.50 23.59 13.94
CA ASP A 41 14.09 24.30 12.83
C ASP A 41 15.57 23.98 12.91
N LEU A 42 16.01 22.93 12.22
CA LEU A 42 17.35 22.35 12.31
C LEU A 42 18.45 23.29 11.78
N GLY A 43 18.19 24.60 11.70
CA GLY A 43 19.12 25.61 11.18
C GLY A 43 19.52 25.32 9.75
N LEU A 44 18.67 24.62 8.99
CA LEU A 44 18.93 24.34 7.58
C LEU A 44 18.82 25.66 6.81
N PRO A 45 19.81 25.99 5.96
CA PRO A 45 19.91 27.31 5.36
C PRO A 45 18.66 27.64 4.53
N THR A 46 18.21 28.90 4.60
CA THR A 46 17.04 29.44 3.87
C THR A 46 17.11 29.32 2.35
N SER A 47 18.27 28.91 1.84
CA SER A 47 18.49 28.43 0.49
C SER A 47 19.48 27.27 0.58
N CYS A 48 19.18 26.16 -0.08
CA CYS A 48 20.19 25.13 -0.26
C CYS A 48 20.52 24.97 -1.73
N ASN A 49 21.59 25.65 -2.13
CA ASN A 49 22.22 25.43 -3.42
C ASN A 49 23.72 25.16 -3.21
N PRO A 50 24.08 23.93 -2.79
CA PRO A 50 25.21 23.22 -3.39
C PRO A 50 24.94 21.70 -3.59
N PRO A 51 25.84 20.95 -4.26
CA PRO A 51 25.69 19.51 -4.47
C PRO A 51 25.85 18.79 -3.13
N GLY A 52 24.73 18.47 -2.49
CA GLY A 52 24.69 17.91 -1.15
C GLY A 52 23.33 18.08 -0.46
N CYS A 53 22.45 18.93 -0.99
CA CYS A 53 21.09 18.99 -0.50
C CYS A 53 20.20 17.85 -1.00
N PRO A 54 19.21 17.46 -0.19
CA PRO A 54 18.27 16.44 -0.60
C PRO A 54 17.49 16.95 -1.81
N ARG A 55 17.52 16.19 -2.91
CA ARG A 55 16.82 16.55 -4.14
C ARG A 55 15.34 16.23 -3.94
N PHE A 56 14.56 17.25 -3.61
CA PHE A 56 13.11 17.19 -3.71
C PHE A 56 12.68 17.32 -5.18
N PRO A 57 11.47 16.83 -5.55
CA PRO A 57 10.89 17.09 -6.87
C PRO A 57 10.92 18.58 -7.21
N THR A 58 11.11 18.93 -8.48
CA THR A 58 11.06 20.34 -8.90
C THR A 58 9.63 20.86 -8.86
N GLN A 59 9.43 22.13 -8.44
CA GLN A 59 8.13 22.80 -8.43
C GLN A 59 7.44 22.70 -9.79
N ARG A 60 6.20 22.18 -9.80
CA ARG A 60 5.35 22.08 -10.99
C ARG A 60 4.15 23.01 -10.79
N CYS A 61 4.00 24.01 -11.65
CA CYS A 61 2.87 24.93 -11.60
C CYS A 61 1.69 24.42 -12.42
N ASP A 62 1.07 23.35 -11.97
CA ASP A 62 -0.10 22.72 -12.60
C ASP A 62 -1.31 22.56 -11.68
N GLY A 63 -1.21 22.99 -10.42
CA GLY A 63 -2.34 23.01 -9.48
C GLY A 63 -1.92 22.82 -8.03
N THR A 64 -2.75 22.10 -7.28
CA THR A 64 -2.39 21.54 -5.97
C THR A 64 -1.38 20.42 -6.17
N ASP A 65 -0.21 20.52 -5.54
CA ASP A 65 0.82 19.48 -5.56
C ASP A 65 1.51 19.49 -4.18
N VAL A 66 1.33 18.42 -3.42
CA VAL A 66 1.93 18.25 -2.09
C VAL A 66 2.85 17.04 -2.09
N VAL A 67 4.13 17.28 -1.88
CA VAL A 67 5.14 16.24 -1.81
C VAL A 67 5.25 15.69 -0.38
N LEU A 68 5.46 14.37 -0.24
CA LEU A 68 5.98 13.78 1.00
C LEU A 68 7.47 14.13 1.09
N GLY A 69 7.78 15.31 1.62
CA GLY A 69 9.15 15.80 1.73
C GLY A 69 10.00 14.90 2.60
N GLN A 70 9.55 14.62 3.82
CA GLN A 70 10.30 13.81 4.76
C GLN A 70 9.42 12.72 5.38
N LEU A 71 10.04 11.57 5.61
CA LEU A 71 9.48 10.43 6.32
C LEU A 71 10.58 9.94 7.27
N TYR A 72 10.37 9.99 8.57
CA TYR A 72 11.42 9.64 9.54
C TYR A 72 10.84 9.28 10.90
N GLY A 73 11.71 8.87 11.84
CA GLY A 73 11.29 8.66 13.22
C GLY A 73 10.29 7.51 13.39
N PHE A 74 10.36 6.48 12.55
CA PHE A 74 9.55 5.27 12.74
C PHE A 74 9.85 4.68 14.12
N VAL A 75 8.84 4.63 15.00
CA VAL A 75 9.00 4.32 16.42
C VAL A 75 7.82 3.51 16.96
N GLN A 76 8.11 2.59 17.88
CA GLN A 76 7.09 1.87 18.62
C GLN A 76 6.48 2.80 19.68
N TRP A 77 5.18 3.06 19.59
CA TRP A 77 4.46 3.90 20.56
C TRP A 77 3.85 3.09 21.70
N SER A 78 3.43 1.86 21.40
CA SER A 78 2.81 0.98 22.37
C SER A 78 2.98 -0.49 21.99
N ARG A 79 2.73 -1.36 22.96
CA ARG A 79 2.76 -2.81 22.78
C ARG A 79 1.80 -3.49 23.75
N THR A 80 1.23 -4.61 23.35
CA THR A 80 0.36 -5.46 24.18
C THR A 80 0.75 -6.94 24.01
N GLY A 81 0.37 -7.76 24.99
CA GLY A 81 0.63 -9.20 24.97
C GLY A 81 2.08 -9.62 25.18
N THR A 82 2.33 -10.92 25.05
CA THR A 82 3.61 -11.56 25.37
C THR A 82 4.34 -11.96 24.10
N PHE A 83 5.60 -11.56 23.96
CA PHE A 83 6.43 -11.91 22.81
C PHE A 83 6.59 -13.44 22.69
N PRO A 84 6.56 -14.04 21.49
CA PRO A 84 6.43 -13.40 20.16
C PRO A 84 4.98 -13.24 19.68
N ASN A 85 3.97 -13.57 20.51
CA ASN A 85 2.55 -13.53 20.14
C ASN A 85 1.88 -12.19 20.49
N GLY A 86 2.66 -11.21 20.95
CA GLY A 86 2.18 -9.87 21.24
C GLY A 86 2.03 -9.05 19.97
N GLU A 87 1.56 -7.81 20.15
CA GLU A 87 1.40 -6.86 19.06
C GLU A 87 2.01 -5.52 19.45
N SER A 88 2.58 -4.86 18.47
CA SER A 88 3.24 -3.58 18.61
C SER A 88 2.57 -2.55 17.69
N GLY A 89 2.39 -1.33 18.20
CA GLY A 89 1.83 -0.21 17.47
C GLY A 89 2.92 0.80 17.14
N PHE A 90 3.11 1.08 15.85
CA PHE A 90 4.12 2.02 15.37
C PHE A 90 3.50 3.28 14.75
N THR A 91 4.29 4.35 14.78
CA THR A 91 4.04 5.62 14.11
C THR A 91 5.33 6.14 13.49
N ALA A 92 5.25 7.17 12.67
CA ALA A 92 6.37 7.89 12.09
C ALA A 92 6.04 9.38 11.96
N ALA A 93 7.07 10.21 11.85
CA ALA A 93 6.92 11.60 11.48
C ALA A 93 6.86 11.74 9.96
N THR A 94 6.01 12.67 9.49
CA THR A 94 5.83 12.98 8.07
C THR A 94 5.87 14.48 7.86
N THR A 95 6.56 14.92 6.80
CA THR A 95 6.61 16.31 6.35
C THR A 95 5.98 16.41 4.98
N SER A 96 4.90 17.19 4.88
CA SER A 96 4.29 17.60 3.63
C SER A 96 4.91 18.91 3.14
N CYS A 97 5.03 19.07 1.82
CA CYS A 97 5.58 20.28 1.21
C CYS A 97 4.76 20.68 -0.01
N ASN A 98 4.22 21.90 -0.02
CA ASN A 98 3.45 22.41 -1.15
C ASN A 98 4.40 22.79 -2.30
N ASN A 99 4.49 21.89 -3.26
CA ASN A 99 5.24 22.00 -4.51
C ASN A 99 4.39 22.58 -5.66
N GLY A 100 3.11 22.86 -5.38
CA GLY A 100 2.18 23.46 -6.33
C GLY A 100 2.29 24.97 -6.38
N CYS A 101 1.31 25.59 -7.03
CA CYS A 101 1.22 27.05 -7.20
C CYS A 101 -0.11 27.63 -6.70
N VAL A 102 -0.82 26.85 -5.87
CA VAL A 102 -2.01 27.27 -5.12
C VAL A 102 -1.88 26.91 -3.65
N ARG A 103 -2.64 27.57 -2.78
CA ARG A 103 -2.71 27.20 -1.36
C ARG A 103 -3.56 25.94 -1.22
N VAL A 104 -3.12 25.01 -0.39
CA VAL A 104 -3.83 23.76 -0.13
C VAL A 104 -4.62 23.88 1.16
N ASN A 105 -5.90 23.51 1.14
CA ASN A 105 -6.74 23.57 2.32
C ASN A 105 -6.29 22.55 3.37
N TRP A 106 -6.29 22.98 4.63
CA TRP A 106 -5.77 22.22 5.78
C TRP A 106 -6.68 22.40 7.00
N PHE A 107 -7.98 22.42 6.76
CA PHE A 107 -8.95 22.74 7.80
C PHE A 107 -9.00 21.67 8.90
N ALA A 108 -9.37 22.06 10.11
CA ALA A 108 -9.56 21.10 11.19
C ALA A 108 -10.72 20.11 10.89
N PRO A 109 -10.63 18.84 11.31
CA PRO A 109 -11.66 17.85 11.04
C PRO A 109 -13.04 18.25 11.57
N MET A 110 -14.05 17.75 10.86
CA MET A 110 -15.43 18.25 10.69
C MET A 110 -15.59 19.20 9.51
N ALA A 111 -14.54 19.92 9.12
CA ALA A 111 -14.43 20.40 7.74
C ALA A 111 -13.92 19.25 6.85
N VAL A 112 -14.54 19.04 5.69
CA VAL A 112 -14.24 17.90 4.82
C VAL A 112 -12.98 18.05 3.96
N ASP A 113 -12.33 19.21 4.01
CA ASP A 113 -11.22 19.57 3.12
C ASP A 113 -9.92 19.76 3.90
N HIS A 114 -9.20 18.66 4.06
CA HIS A 114 -7.93 18.54 4.78
C HIS A 114 -7.19 17.27 4.33
N PRO A 115 -5.87 17.15 4.59
CA PRO A 115 -5.12 15.96 4.24
C PRO A 115 -5.53 14.72 5.03
N ALA A 116 -5.34 13.57 4.38
CA ALA A 116 -5.23 12.28 5.01
C ALA A 116 -3.78 11.79 4.96
N ILE A 117 -3.29 11.17 6.04
CA ILE A 117 -1.93 10.60 6.10
C ILE A 117 -2.05 9.13 6.50
N THR A 118 -1.49 8.23 5.68
CA THR A 118 -1.35 6.81 6.04
C THR A 118 0.10 6.47 6.32
N LEU A 119 0.27 5.44 7.15
CA LEU A 119 1.53 4.79 7.46
C LEU A 119 1.30 3.28 7.40
N ASN A 120 2.23 2.55 6.79
CA ASN A 120 2.22 1.09 6.75
C ASN A 120 3.61 0.54 7.06
N LEU A 121 3.65 -0.74 7.44
CA LEU A 121 4.89 -1.51 7.59
C LEU A 121 4.86 -2.74 6.69
N TYR A 122 6.00 -3.00 6.05
CA TYR A 122 6.20 -4.10 5.12
C TYR A 122 7.36 -4.99 5.57
N ARG A 123 7.22 -6.28 5.31
CA ARG A 123 8.27 -7.30 5.43
C ARG A 123 8.62 -7.81 4.04
N LEU A 124 9.90 -7.82 3.73
CA LEU A 124 10.46 -8.45 2.54
C LEU A 124 11.27 -9.68 2.95
N THR A 125 10.87 -10.83 2.44
CA THR A 125 11.64 -12.08 2.48
C THR A 125 12.23 -12.36 1.09
N THR A 126 12.97 -13.46 0.93
CA THR A 126 13.50 -13.87 -0.39
C THR A 126 12.41 -14.06 -1.44
N SER A 127 11.23 -14.54 -1.03
CA SER A 127 10.12 -14.81 -1.95
C SER A 127 9.16 -13.64 -2.09
N ARG A 128 8.85 -12.91 -1.00
CA ARG A 128 7.65 -12.07 -0.95
C ARG A 128 7.84 -10.74 -0.22
N LEU A 129 7.19 -9.69 -0.74
CA LEU A 129 6.91 -8.44 -0.04
C LEU A 129 5.49 -8.47 0.50
N GLU A 130 5.33 -8.35 1.82
CA GLU A 130 4.06 -8.42 2.54
C GLU A 130 3.83 -7.14 3.34
N GLN A 131 2.64 -6.56 3.25
CA GLN A 131 2.24 -5.55 4.23
C GLN A 131 1.82 -6.24 5.53
N ILE A 132 2.45 -5.89 6.65
CA ILE A 132 2.24 -6.54 7.95
C ILE A 132 1.54 -5.63 8.96
N GLY A 133 1.39 -4.34 8.66
CA GLY A 133 0.61 -3.41 9.48
C GLY A 133 0.07 -2.23 8.70
N ALA A 134 -1.03 -1.70 9.19
CA ALA A 134 -1.75 -0.56 8.61
C ALA A 134 -2.22 0.39 9.72
N HIS A 135 -1.85 1.66 9.61
CA HIS A 135 -2.31 2.75 10.49
C HIS A 135 -3.72 3.21 10.11
N TYR A 136 -4.53 3.62 11.10
CA TYR A 136 -5.71 4.45 10.80
C TYR A 136 -5.28 5.73 10.08
N VAL A 137 -6.12 6.31 9.25
CA VAL A 137 -5.77 7.57 8.60
C VAL A 137 -5.62 8.67 9.64
N LYS A 138 -4.48 9.35 9.63
CA LYS A 138 -4.33 10.61 10.35
C LYS A 138 -5.00 11.72 9.54
N HIS A 139 -5.92 12.42 10.20
CA HIS A 139 -6.54 13.62 9.68
C HIS A 139 -5.68 14.84 10.01
N GLY A 140 -5.28 15.58 8.97
CA GLY A 140 -4.65 16.89 9.12
C GLY A 140 -5.58 17.86 9.84
N PHE A 141 -5.02 18.77 10.65
CA PHE A 141 -5.82 19.73 11.42
C PHE A 141 -5.20 21.13 11.52
N PHE A 142 -3.92 21.26 11.20
CA PHE A 142 -3.18 22.51 11.25
C PHE A 142 -1.97 22.44 10.32
N ALA A 143 -1.81 23.39 9.41
CA ALA A 143 -0.60 23.53 8.59
C ALA A 143 0.40 24.48 9.26
N LEU A 144 1.66 24.08 9.40
CA LEU A 144 2.78 24.98 9.70
C LEU A 144 3.20 25.81 8.48
N SER A 145 4.15 26.73 8.69
CA SER A 145 4.73 27.62 7.67
C SER A 145 6.24 27.46 7.60
N ASN A 146 6.72 26.21 7.61
CA ASN A 146 8.15 25.93 7.59
C ASN A 146 8.66 25.88 6.14
N ASN A 147 9.98 25.76 5.96
CA ASN A 147 10.61 25.66 4.63
C ASN A 147 11.52 24.42 4.54
N GLN A 148 11.07 23.27 5.06
CA GLN A 148 11.89 22.06 5.20
C GLN A 148 12.21 21.37 3.86
N CYS A 149 11.47 21.69 2.79
CA CYS A 149 11.76 21.26 1.42
C CYS A 149 12.48 22.32 0.57
N PHE A 150 12.81 23.49 1.14
CA PHE A 150 13.53 24.57 0.45
C PHE A 150 12.85 25.13 -0.81
N TYR A 151 11.52 25.08 -0.90
CA TYR A 151 10.77 25.68 -2.01
C TYR A 151 10.55 27.19 -1.85
N GLY A 152 10.81 27.75 -0.68
CA GLY A 152 10.65 29.17 -0.41
C GLY A 152 9.23 29.51 0.03
N CYS A 153 8.90 29.17 1.27
CA CYS A 153 7.59 29.38 1.89
C CYS A 153 7.05 30.82 1.73
N GLU A 154 5.94 30.98 1.00
CA GLU A 154 5.40 32.27 0.57
C GLU A 154 4.42 32.94 1.55
N GLY A 155 4.45 32.61 2.84
CA GLY A 155 3.61 33.30 3.81
C GLY A 155 3.46 32.60 5.15
N ASN A 156 2.39 32.97 5.85
CA ASN A 156 2.00 32.36 7.11
C ASN A 156 0.65 31.65 6.89
N SER A 157 0.66 30.35 7.13
CA SER A 157 -0.46 29.40 7.03
C SER A 157 -1.67 29.80 7.86
N GLY A 158 -1.45 30.46 9.01
CA GLY A 158 -2.51 30.67 10.00
C GLY A 158 -3.18 29.37 10.47
N GLY A 159 -2.58 28.21 10.15
CA GLY A 159 -3.09 26.87 10.44
C GLY A 159 -4.06 26.28 9.43
N SER A 160 -4.82 27.09 8.68
CA SER A 160 -5.94 26.59 7.87
C SER A 160 -5.59 26.22 6.44
N GLN A 161 -4.41 26.61 5.95
CA GLN A 161 -3.94 26.29 4.60
C GLN A 161 -2.42 26.08 4.60
N LEU A 162 -1.94 25.11 3.81
CA LEU A 162 -0.51 25.00 3.48
C LEU A 162 -0.20 25.92 2.30
N TRP A 163 0.58 26.96 2.56
CA TRP A 163 0.94 27.96 1.55
C TRP A 163 1.97 27.45 0.56
N ILE A 164 2.04 28.11 -0.59
CA ILE A 164 2.97 27.79 -1.67
C ILE A 164 4.39 27.77 -1.13
N GLY A 165 5.13 26.71 -1.45
CA GLY A 165 6.51 26.49 -1.01
C GLY A 165 6.67 26.17 0.48
N CYS A 166 5.61 26.23 1.29
CA CYS A 166 5.67 25.93 2.71
C CYS A 166 5.58 24.43 2.98
N SER A 167 6.11 24.03 4.13
CA SER A 167 6.07 22.66 4.62
C SER A 167 5.39 22.57 5.99
N ASP A 168 4.69 21.46 6.20
CA ASP A 168 4.03 21.10 7.46
C ASP A 168 4.49 19.72 7.92
N THR A 169 4.97 19.63 9.17
CA THR A 169 5.42 18.39 9.78
C THR A 169 4.47 17.96 10.86
N TYR A 170 3.94 16.74 10.70
CA TYR A 170 3.35 16.00 11.80
C TYR A 170 4.41 15.08 12.40
N GLY A 171 4.80 15.38 13.63
CA GLY A 171 5.72 14.54 14.39
C GLY A 171 5.10 13.19 14.76
N THR A 172 5.91 12.29 15.33
CA THR A 172 5.43 10.99 15.82
C THR A 172 4.32 11.14 16.85
N GLY A 173 4.39 12.16 17.72
CA GLY A 173 3.34 12.43 18.71
C GLY A 173 2.03 12.86 18.05
N ASN A 174 2.08 13.72 17.03
CA ASN A 174 0.88 14.12 16.31
C ASN A 174 0.26 12.98 15.51
N ASN A 175 1.09 12.18 14.84
CA ASN A 175 0.64 11.01 14.08
C ASN A 175 0.17 9.87 15.01
N ALA A 176 0.56 9.86 16.28
CA ALA A 176 0.02 8.96 17.31
C ALA A 176 -1.22 9.51 18.05
N ASP A 177 -1.68 10.73 17.76
CA ASP A 177 -2.83 11.31 18.45
C ASP A 177 -4.15 10.73 17.92
N ARG A 178 -4.69 9.77 18.68
CA ARG A 178 -5.94 9.06 18.41
C ARG A 178 -7.18 9.95 18.34
N ASN A 179 -7.12 11.20 18.79
CA ASN A 179 -8.18 12.17 18.53
C ASN A 179 -8.37 12.43 17.02
N TYR A 180 -7.34 12.24 16.23
CA TYR A 180 -7.32 12.57 14.80
C TYR A 180 -7.03 11.35 13.93
N LEU A 181 -7.17 10.14 14.48
CA LEU A 181 -7.05 8.90 13.72
C LEU A 181 -8.45 8.35 13.43
N GLY A 182 -8.72 8.08 12.16
CA GLY A 182 -10.00 7.57 11.66
C GLY A 182 -9.80 6.51 10.59
N PRO A 183 -10.84 5.72 10.26
CA PRO A 183 -10.69 4.61 9.34
C PRO A 183 -10.57 5.08 7.87
N ARG A 184 -9.75 4.37 7.08
CA ARG A 184 -9.52 4.60 5.64
C ARG A 184 -10.80 4.54 4.83
N LYS A 185 -11.73 3.66 5.21
CA LYS A 185 -13.02 3.45 4.52
C LYS A 185 -13.95 4.67 4.49
N GLU A 186 -13.67 5.73 5.23
CA GLU A 186 -14.47 6.98 5.21
C GLU A 186 -13.99 7.99 4.16
N TRP A 187 -12.87 7.70 3.51
CA TRP A 187 -12.28 8.53 2.48
C TRP A 187 -12.62 7.98 1.10
N ASN A 188 -12.98 8.89 0.20
CA ASN A 188 -12.94 8.59 -1.22
C ASN A 188 -11.50 8.74 -1.72
N ALA A 189 -10.87 7.60 -2.02
CA ALA A 189 -9.43 7.54 -2.28
C ALA A 189 -9.01 8.20 -3.61
N PHE A 190 -9.94 8.34 -4.55
CA PHE A 190 -9.67 8.99 -5.83
C PHE A 190 -9.77 10.52 -5.73
N THR A 191 -10.82 11.02 -5.07
CA THR A 191 -11.09 12.46 -4.98
C THR A 191 -10.41 13.14 -3.79
N GLY A 192 -9.92 12.37 -2.81
CA GLY A 192 -9.39 12.90 -1.55
C GLY A 192 -10.48 13.54 -0.68
N VAL A 193 -11.74 13.14 -0.86
CA VAL A 193 -12.87 13.67 -0.08
C VAL A 193 -13.20 12.73 1.07
N TRP A 194 -13.17 13.25 2.30
CA TRP A 194 -13.67 12.54 3.47
C TRP A 194 -15.14 12.86 3.75
N THR A 195 -15.90 11.86 4.19
CA THR A 195 -17.30 12.04 4.58
C THR A 195 -17.42 12.23 6.09
N CYS A 196 -17.81 13.44 6.53
CA CYS A 196 -18.01 13.72 7.96
C CYS A 196 -19.32 13.13 8.53
N VAL A 197 -20.37 13.05 7.71
CA VAL A 197 -21.68 12.54 8.12
C VAL A 197 -21.59 11.06 8.42
N GLY A 198 -21.98 10.65 9.64
CA GLY A 198 -21.93 9.24 10.05
C GLY A 198 -20.51 8.70 10.28
N SER A 199 -19.49 9.57 10.32
CA SER A 199 -18.10 9.18 10.51
C SER A 199 -17.80 8.66 11.92
N HIS A 200 -16.64 8.02 12.05
CA HIS A 200 -15.99 7.70 13.32
C HIS A 200 -15.96 8.92 14.24
N PHE A 201 -15.59 10.09 13.71
CA PHE A 201 -15.53 11.31 14.49
C PHE A 201 -16.87 11.91 14.86
N SER A 202 -17.94 11.65 14.09
CA SER A 202 -19.30 12.06 14.47
C SER A 202 -19.99 11.08 15.42
N GLY A 203 -19.34 9.96 15.75
CA GLY A 203 -19.91 8.89 16.56
C GLY A 203 -21.00 8.10 15.82
N GLY A 204 -20.86 7.98 14.49
CA GLY A 204 -21.84 7.30 13.63
C GLY A 204 -23.17 8.03 13.46
N GLN A 205 -23.27 9.26 13.96
CA GLN A 205 -24.51 10.05 13.86
C GLN A 205 -24.63 10.71 12.48
N PRO A 206 -25.84 10.86 11.93
CA PRO A 206 -26.09 11.43 10.60
C PRO A 206 -25.94 12.96 10.57
N ASP A 207 -24.86 13.47 11.14
CA ASP A 207 -24.44 14.87 11.13
C ASP A 207 -22.89 14.96 11.10
N CYS A 208 -22.37 16.18 11.00
CA CYS A 208 -20.94 16.48 11.06
C CYS A 208 -20.56 17.16 12.38
N ILE A 209 -21.07 16.65 13.50
CA ILE A 209 -20.74 17.17 14.84
C ILE A 209 -19.74 16.22 15.48
N ARG A 210 -18.58 16.76 15.89
CA ARG A 210 -17.53 15.98 16.54
C ARG A 210 -18.00 15.43 17.89
N ARG A 211 -17.90 14.11 18.06
CA ARG A 211 -18.19 13.37 19.31
C ARG A 211 -17.06 12.46 19.77
N HIS A 212 -16.05 12.27 18.92
CA HIS A 212 -14.87 11.48 19.24
C HIS A 212 -13.86 12.26 20.08
N GLY A 213 -13.23 11.55 21.02
CA GLY A 213 -12.15 12.03 21.86
C GLY A 213 -11.12 10.93 22.15
N SER A 214 -10.14 11.24 22.99
CA SER A 214 -9.00 10.35 23.28
C SER A 214 -9.32 9.23 24.27
N GLY A 215 -10.53 9.21 24.84
CA GLY A 215 -10.97 8.18 25.77
C GLY A 215 -11.37 6.89 25.05
N GLY A 216 -11.13 5.76 25.71
CA GLY A 216 -11.57 4.44 25.23
C GLY A 216 -10.57 3.68 24.35
N HIS A 217 -9.43 4.29 24.02
CA HIS A 217 -8.37 3.62 23.26
C HIS A 217 -7.32 3.01 24.18
N THR A 218 -6.89 1.79 23.89
CA THR A 218 -5.92 1.04 24.68
C THR A 218 -4.81 0.46 23.81
N GLY A 219 -3.69 0.07 24.42
CA GLY A 219 -2.69 -0.74 23.74
C GLY A 219 -2.27 -0.16 22.38
N VAL A 220 -2.49 -0.96 21.33
CA VAL A 220 -2.07 -0.72 19.93
C VAL A 220 -3.16 -0.14 19.03
N ASP A 221 -4.34 0.20 19.59
CA ASP A 221 -5.49 0.71 18.82
C ASP A 221 -5.08 1.90 17.94
N HIS A 222 -5.56 1.88 16.69
CA HIS A 222 -5.39 2.88 15.62
C HIS A 222 -3.95 3.10 15.09
N TYR A 223 -2.93 2.52 15.71
CA TYR A 223 -1.55 2.61 15.23
C TYR A 223 -1.27 1.68 14.05
N THR A 224 -0.05 1.74 13.51
CA THR A 224 0.44 0.73 12.56
C THR A 224 0.63 -0.54 13.36
N ARG A 225 -0.45 -1.32 13.48
CA ARG A 225 -0.54 -2.50 14.35
C ARG A 225 0.08 -3.69 13.64
N VAL A 226 1.02 -4.35 14.31
CA VAL A 226 1.83 -5.44 13.75
C VAL A 226 2.00 -6.52 14.82
N LYS A 227 1.95 -7.80 14.43
CA LYS A 227 2.28 -8.90 15.34
C LYS A 227 3.79 -8.97 15.55
N ASP A 228 4.24 -9.22 16.76
CA ASP A 228 5.67 -9.35 17.06
C ASP A 228 6.31 -10.51 16.27
N SER A 229 5.58 -11.60 16.05
CA SER A 229 6.00 -12.72 15.22
C SER A 229 6.29 -12.31 13.77
N ASP A 230 5.60 -11.29 13.25
CA ASP A 230 5.79 -10.83 11.88
C ASP A 230 7.07 -10.03 11.69
N MET A 231 7.57 -9.42 12.77
CA MET A 231 8.85 -8.70 12.78
C MET A 231 10.02 -9.60 13.20
N ASN A 232 9.73 -10.74 13.85
CA ASN A 232 10.74 -11.70 14.31
C ASN A 232 11.03 -12.80 13.27
N VAL A 233 11.36 -12.39 12.04
CA VAL A 233 11.65 -13.30 10.92
C VAL A 233 13.12 -13.18 10.53
N PRO A 234 13.96 -14.22 10.75
CA PRO A 234 15.38 -14.20 10.39
C PRO A 234 15.61 -13.89 8.91
N GLY A 235 16.53 -12.96 8.63
CA GLY A 235 16.89 -12.58 7.26
C GLY A 235 15.89 -11.68 6.54
N ALA A 236 14.75 -11.35 7.16
CA ALA A 236 13.79 -10.42 6.58
C ALA A 236 14.31 -8.98 6.60
N GLN A 237 13.96 -8.22 5.56
CA GLN A 237 14.11 -6.77 5.51
C GLN A 237 12.78 -6.11 5.80
N PHE A 238 12.80 -4.89 6.35
CA PHE A 238 11.59 -4.15 6.66
C PHE A 238 11.62 -2.76 6.03
N TYR A 239 10.44 -2.31 5.61
CA TYR A 239 10.22 -1.00 5.02
C TYR A 239 8.97 -0.40 5.62
N TYR A 240 8.93 0.91 5.77
CA TYR A 240 7.71 1.63 6.11
C TYR A 240 7.46 2.70 5.06
N ASP A 241 6.19 2.99 4.82
CA ASP A 241 5.77 4.03 3.90
C ASP A 241 5.03 5.16 4.61
N GLY A 242 4.87 6.25 3.87
CA GLY A 242 3.92 7.31 4.19
C GLY A 242 3.24 7.76 2.91
N TYR A 243 1.99 8.18 3.03
CA TYR A 243 1.21 8.71 1.92
C TYR A 243 0.28 9.82 2.38
N TYR A 244 0.39 10.98 1.73
CA TYR A 244 -0.56 12.07 1.84
C TYR A 244 -1.63 11.95 0.75
N LEU A 245 -2.86 11.64 1.13
CA LEU A 245 -4.02 11.81 0.26
C LEU A 245 -4.48 13.27 0.34
N ILE A 246 -4.33 13.98 -0.78
CA ILE A 246 -4.66 15.41 -0.92
C ILE A 246 -5.69 15.56 -2.03
N ARG A 247 -6.72 16.35 -1.77
CA ARG A 247 -7.75 16.67 -2.76
C ARG A 247 -7.14 17.44 -3.94
N GLU A 248 -7.51 17.03 -5.15
CA GLU A 248 -7.11 17.69 -6.41
C GLU A 248 -5.59 17.74 -6.61
N ASP A 249 -4.84 16.85 -5.96
CA ASP A 249 -3.40 16.74 -6.17
C ASP A 249 -3.11 16.22 -7.58
N VAL A 250 -2.38 17.02 -8.35
CA VAL A 250 -2.09 16.77 -9.76
C VAL A 250 -0.95 15.76 -9.96
N ASN A 251 -0.17 15.47 -8.91
CA ASN A 251 0.93 14.53 -8.96
C ASN A 251 1.00 13.62 -7.73
N ILE A 252 0.03 12.72 -7.63
CA ILE A 252 -0.04 11.75 -6.53
C ILE A 252 1.14 10.75 -6.41
N THR A 253 2.15 10.81 -7.29
CA THR A 253 3.30 9.89 -7.19
C THR A 253 4.41 10.43 -6.29
N ASN A 254 4.40 11.73 -5.99
CA ASN A 254 5.40 12.38 -5.14
C ASN A 254 4.92 12.62 -3.69
N ASN A 255 3.62 12.41 -3.44
CA ASN A 255 2.99 12.49 -2.12
C ASN A 255 3.06 11.15 -1.34
N PHE A 256 3.67 10.15 -1.98
CA PHE A 256 3.88 8.79 -1.51
C PHE A 256 5.38 8.48 -1.48
N GLY A 257 5.85 7.81 -0.44
CA GLY A 257 7.21 7.26 -0.43
C GLY A 257 7.50 6.32 0.72
N TYR A 258 8.62 5.60 0.62
CA TYR A 258 9.03 4.59 1.58
C TYR A 258 10.50 4.70 1.99
N LYS A 259 10.82 4.08 3.13
CA LYS A 259 12.19 3.94 3.64
C LYS A 259 12.43 2.55 4.24
N PRO A 260 13.67 2.04 4.14
CA PRO A 260 14.07 0.87 4.92
C PRO A 260 14.12 1.19 6.41
N VAL A 261 13.82 0.18 7.24
CA VAL A 261 13.92 0.25 8.69
C VAL A 261 14.51 -1.05 9.24
N THR A 262 15.44 -0.93 10.19
CA THR A 262 15.93 -2.06 10.97
C THR A 262 15.14 -2.16 12.26
N LEU A 263 14.51 -3.31 12.50
CA LEU A 263 13.76 -3.62 13.70
C LEU A 263 14.57 -4.57 14.58
N THR A 264 14.73 -4.25 15.86
CA THR A 264 15.50 -5.09 16.80
C THR A 264 14.76 -5.20 18.12
N TRP A 265 14.44 -6.44 18.50
CA TRP A 265 13.85 -6.76 19.79
C TRP A 265 14.90 -6.66 20.91
N ASN A 266 14.62 -5.85 21.94
CA ASN A 266 15.54 -5.63 23.06
C ASN A 266 15.17 -6.45 24.33
N GLY A 267 14.19 -7.35 24.23
CA GLY A 267 13.65 -8.09 25.38
C GLY A 267 12.34 -7.56 25.94
N THR A 268 11.96 -6.31 25.63
CA THR A 268 10.71 -5.68 26.11
C THR A 268 9.95 -4.93 25.03
N SER A 269 10.67 -4.29 24.11
CA SER A 269 10.13 -3.55 22.97
C SER A 269 10.99 -3.74 21.72
N TRP A 270 10.43 -3.36 20.58
CA TRP A 270 11.15 -3.16 19.35
C TRP A 270 11.79 -1.78 19.34
N SER A 271 13.08 -1.77 19.05
CA SER A 271 13.78 -0.58 18.57
C SER A 271 13.72 -0.54 17.06
N ALA A 272 13.50 0.65 16.50
CA ALA A 272 13.44 0.89 15.08
C ALA A 272 14.52 1.91 14.69
N SER A 273 15.31 1.60 13.66
CA SER A 273 16.35 2.47 13.14
C SER A 273 16.16 2.66 11.63
N SER A 274 16.03 3.91 11.21
CA SER A 274 15.93 4.31 9.80
C SER A 274 16.66 5.64 9.60
N SER A 275 16.85 6.06 8.34
CA SER A 275 17.44 7.37 8.06
C SER A 275 16.57 8.49 8.64
N GLY A 276 17.22 9.45 9.31
CA GLY A 276 16.54 10.55 9.99
C GLY A 276 15.93 11.59 9.06
N SER A 277 15.50 12.72 9.65
CA SER A 277 15.09 13.91 8.91
C SER A 277 16.23 14.43 8.01
N GLY A 278 15.88 15.12 6.93
CA GLY A 278 16.85 15.60 5.93
C GLY A 278 17.32 14.55 4.92
N THR A 279 16.92 13.29 5.04
CA THR A 279 17.00 12.31 3.94
C THR A 279 15.59 12.06 3.39
N PRO A 280 15.29 12.37 2.12
CA PRO A 280 13.96 12.14 1.55
C PRO A 280 13.66 10.64 1.47
N PRO A 281 12.38 10.24 1.45
CA PRO A 281 12.02 8.87 1.12
C PRO A 281 12.34 8.57 -0.35
N THR A 282 12.32 7.28 -0.69
CA THR A 282 12.16 6.90 -2.10
C THR A 282 10.71 7.14 -2.50
N TYR A 283 10.49 7.99 -3.50
CA TYR A 283 9.15 8.34 -3.98
C TYR A 283 8.47 7.20 -4.75
N GLY A 284 7.15 7.16 -4.67
CA GLY A 284 6.31 6.12 -5.28
C GLY A 284 6.07 4.93 -4.34
N ILE A 285 5.24 3.99 -4.81
CA ILE A 285 4.82 2.84 -4.01
C ILE A 285 5.96 1.85 -3.73
N ILE A 286 5.81 1.07 -2.66
CA ILE A 286 6.79 0.05 -2.26
C ILE A 286 6.88 -1.12 -3.25
N LEU A 287 5.85 -1.35 -4.09
CA LEU A 287 5.90 -2.21 -5.28
C LEU A 287 6.76 -1.59 -6.38
N ASN A 288 8.02 -1.32 -6.05
CA ASN A 288 9.04 -0.84 -6.95
C ASN A 288 9.93 -2.02 -7.33
N ALA A 289 10.33 -2.12 -8.59
CA ALA A 289 11.19 -3.20 -9.07
C ALA A 289 12.54 -3.29 -8.34
N ALA A 290 13.02 -2.19 -7.75
CA ALA A 290 14.22 -2.18 -6.92
C ALA A 290 14.03 -2.86 -5.54
N VAL A 291 12.78 -3.07 -5.11
CA VAL A 291 12.42 -3.70 -3.83
C VAL A 291 11.94 -5.13 -4.04
N TRP A 292 10.98 -5.36 -4.95
CA TRP A 292 10.39 -6.69 -5.13
C TRP A 292 9.81 -6.89 -6.53
N GLY A 293 10.24 -7.97 -7.22
CA GLY A 293 9.73 -8.40 -8.54
C GLY A 293 10.13 -7.50 -9.70
N THR A 294 10.19 -8.02 -10.92
CA THR A 294 10.47 -7.21 -12.14
C THR A 294 9.20 -6.84 -12.90
N GLU A 295 8.10 -7.57 -12.69
CA GLU A 295 6.84 -7.36 -13.40
C GLU A 295 5.84 -6.59 -12.53
N HIS A 296 5.50 -5.39 -12.98
CA HIS A 296 4.57 -4.48 -12.33
C HIS A 296 3.72 -3.81 -13.40
N VAL A 297 2.40 -3.84 -13.23
CA VAL A 297 1.46 -3.25 -14.20
C VAL A 297 0.35 -2.49 -13.48
N ASP A 298 -0.11 -1.43 -14.12
CA ASP A 298 -1.33 -0.74 -13.74
C ASP A 298 -2.51 -1.55 -14.25
N ALA A 299 -3.47 -1.86 -13.37
CA ALA A 299 -4.69 -2.51 -13.79
C ALA A 299 -5.56 -1.55 -14.61
N ASP A 300 -6.20 -2.08 -15.65
CA ASP A 300 -7.29 -1.39 -16.33
C ASP A 300 -8.51 -1.40 -15.39
N THR A 301 -8.88 -0.20 -14.93
CA THR A 301 -10.07 0.06 -14.10
C THR A 301 -11.36 0.14 -14.92
N ALA A 302 -11.30 -0.19 -16.21
CA ALA A 302 -12.42 -0.21 -17.15
C ALA A 302 -13.15 1.15 -17.26
N GLY A 303 -12.36 2.22 -17.27
CA GLY A 303 -12.86 3.60 -17.34
C GLY A 303 -13.29 4.18 -15.99
N GLU A 304 -13.20 3.42 -14.89
CA GLU A 304 -13.35 3.97 -13.56
C GLU A 304 -12.10 4.73 -13.10
N SER A 305 -12.30 5.67 -12.20
CA SER A 305 -11.22 6.50 -11.67
C SER A 305 -10.49 5.82 -10.51
N GLY A 306 -9.19 6.05 -10.42
CA GLY A 306 -8.31 5.47 -9.40
C GLY A 306 -7.26 4.53 -9.98
N GLN A 307 -6.32 4.11 -9.15
CA GLN A 307 -5.19 3.27 -9.55
C GLN A 307 -5.06 2.04 -8.67
N VAL A 308 -4.81 0.91 -9.31
CA VAL A 308 -4.47 -0.37 -8.71
C VAL A 308 -3.23 -0.89 -9.43
N HIS A 309 -2.19 -1.25 -8.69
CA HIS A 309 -1.02 -1.90 -9.24
C HIS A 309 -1.05 -3.38 -8.91
N VAL A 310 -0.64 -4.18 -9.89
CA VAL A 310 -0.47 -5.63 -9.75
C VAL A 310 0.97 -5.96 -10.07
N ALA A 311 1.60 -6.72 -9.19
CA ALA A 311 2.94 -7.25 -9.37
C ALA A 311 2.88 -8.77 -9.36
N ALA A 312 3.71 -9.40 -10.18
CA ALA A 312 3.84 -10.85 -10.24
C ALA A 312 5.31 -11.27 -10.18
N LYS A 313 5.55 -12.41 -9.57
CA LYS A 313 6.84 -13.08 -9.53
C LYS A 313 6.62 -14.57 -9.69
N VAL A 314 7.31 -15.16 -10.66
CA VAL A 314 7.31 -16.61 -10.88
C VAL A 314 8.68 -17.15 -10.53
N THR A 315 8.71 -18.21 -9.73
CA THR A 315 9.96 -18.89 -9.33
C THR A 315 9.83 -20.38 -9.61
N ASP A 316 10.85 -20.98 -10.21
CA ASP A 316 10.91 -22.43 -10.39
C ASP A 316 11.18 -23.12 -9.04
N ASN A 317 10.38 -24.12 -8.69
CA ASN A 317 10.56 -24.92 -7.49
C ASN A 317 11.61 -26.05 -7.68
N GLY A 318 12.06 -26.30 -8.91
CA GLY A 318 13.08 -27.29 -9.25
C GLY A 318 12.57 -28.74 -9.23
N ASN A 319 11.24 -28.93 -9.33
CA ASN A 319 10.55 -30.22 -9.31
C ASN A 319 9.43 -30.28 -10.35
N GLY A 320 9.58 -29.53 -11.45
CA GLY A 320 8.56 -29.40 -12.49
C GLY A 320 7.37 -28.48 -12.13
N THR A 321 7.35 -27.88 -10.94
CA THR A 321 6.31 -26.89 -10.58
C THR A 321 6.88 -25.49 -10.47
N GLN A 322 6.04 -24.48 -10.70
CA GLN A 322 6.38 -23.08 -10.58
C GLN A 322 5.53 -22.43 -9.50
N HIS A 323 6.19 -21.65 -8.65
CA HIS A 323 5.56 -20.81 -7.65
C HIS A 323 5.14 -19.48 -8.28
N TYR A 324 3.84 -19.21 -8.29
CA TYR A 324 3.25 -17.95 -8.73
C TYR A 324 2.88 -17.10 -7.52
N GLU A 325 3.50 -15.93 -7.40
CA GLU A 325 3.29 -14.99 -6.32
C GLU A 325 2.82 -13.65 -6.87
N TYR A 326 1.68 -13.17 -6.38
CA TYR A 326 1.07 -11.92 -6.80
C TYR A 326 0.96 -10.95 -5.63
N ALA A 327 1.13 -9.67 -5.89
CA ALA A 327 0.75 -8.60 -4.97
C ALA A 327 -0.16 -7.60 -5.66
N VAL A 328 -1.26 -7.24 -5.00
CA VAL A 328 -2.22 -6.23 -5.46
C VAL A 328 -2.18 -5.06 -4.50
N TYR A 329 -1.78 -3.89 -5.00
CA TYR A 329 -1.75 -2.64 -4.25
C TYR A 329 -2.83 -1.69 -4.75
N ASN A 330 -3.80 -1.36 -3.90
CA ASN A 330 -4.79 -0.32 -4.22
C ASN A 330 -4.24 1.05 -3.80
N VAL A 331 -3.92 1.91 -4.77
CA VAL A 331 -3.42 3.27 -4.50
C VAL A 331 -4.58 4.21 -4.20
N SER A 332 -5.57 4.25 -5.10
CA SER A 332 -6.63 5.27 -5.09
C SER A 332 -7.96 4.79 -5.66
N TYR A 333 -8.11 3.49 -5.96
CA TYR A 333 -9.38 2.94 -6.44
C TYR A 333 -10.41 2.86 -5.32
N ASP A 334 -11.40 3.76 -5.38
CA ASP A 334 -12.35 4.02 -4.29
C ASP A 334 -13.29 2.85 -4.00
N ARG A 335 -13.69 2.09 -5.03
CA ARG A 335 -14.64 0.99 -4.86
C ARG A 335 -14.04 -0.22 -4.16
N ARG A 336 -12.72 -0.22 -3.91
CA ARG A 336 -11.97 -1.30 -3.25
C ARG A 336 -12.07 -2.62 -4.02
N ILE A 337 -11.31 -3.63 -3.61
CA ILE A 337 -11.26 -4.92 -4.33
C ILE A 337 -11.67 -6.05 -3.40
N ARG A 338 -12.50 -6.96 -3.88
CA ARG A 338 -12.99 -8.11 -3.09
C ARG A 338 -12.69 -9.48 -3.70
N SER A 339 -12.15 -9.51 -4.91
CA SER A 339 -11.85 -10.74 -5.64
C SER A 339 -10.59 -10.56 -6.47
N PHE A 340 -9.81 -11.63 -6.61
CA PHE A 340 -8.65 -11.76 -7.48
C PHE A 340 -8.68 -13.13 -8.12
N SER A 341 -8.60 -13.20 -9.45
CA SER A 341 -8.75 -14.43 -10.22
C SER A 341 -7.65 -14.56 -11.25
N VAL A 342 -6.96 -15.70 -11.23
CA VAL A 342 -5.90 -16.07 -12.17
C VAL A 342 -6.44 -17.17 -13.08
N PRO A 343 -6.52 -16.91 -14.40
CA PRO A 343 -6.89 -17.93 -15.39
C PRO A 343 -5.92 -19.12 -15.40
N LYS A 344 -6.44 -20.31 -15.68
CA LYS A 344 -5.67 -21.53 -15.93
C LYS A 344 -6.40 -22.44 -16.91
N SER A 345 -5.69 -23.43 -17.46
CA SER A 345 -6.34 -24.51 -18.21
C SER A 345 -6.95 -25.56 -17.26
N ALA A 346 -7.78 -26.45 -17.81
CA ALA A 346 -8.39 -27.54 -17.03
C ALA A 346 -7.35 -28.57 -16.55
N ALA A 347 -6.27 -28.76 -17.32
CA ALA A 347 -5.18 -29.69 -16.99
C ALA A 347 -4.24 -29.15 -15.92
N THR A 348 -4.16 -27.82 -15.73
CA THR A 348 -3.32 -27.22 -14.71
C THR A 348 -3.73 -27.66 -13.31
N GLN A 349 -2.80 -28.32 -12.63
CA GLN A 349 -2.87 -28.67 -11.21
C GLN A 349 -2.39 -27.49 -10.37
N ILE A 350 -3.16 -27.14 -9.34
CA ILE A 350 -2.86 -26.04 -8.42
C ILE A 350 -2.67 -26.61 -7.02
N THR A 351 -1.55 -26.27 -6.37
CA THR A 351 -1.25 -26.65 -4.99
C THR A 351 -0.70 -25.44 -4.20
N ASN A 352 -0.40 -25.62 -2.91
CA ASN A 352 0.21 -24.59 -2.04
C ASN A 352 -0.48 -23.22 -2.10
N ILE A 353 -1.82 -23.22 -2.18
CA ILE A 353 -2.62 -22.01 -2.29
C ILE A 353 -2.52 -21.23 -0.99
N GLY A 354 -2.22 -19.94 -1.07
CA GLY A 354 -2.26 -19.08 0.08
C GLY A 354 -2.61 -17.64 -0.23
N PHE A 355 -2.71 -16.88 0.87
CA PHE A 355 -3.23 -15.54 0.92
C PHE A 355 -2.57 -14.80 2.09
N HIS A 356 -2.25 -13.52 1.89
CA HIS A 356 -1.86 -12.63 2.97
C HIS A 356 -2.53 -11.27 2.81
N GLY A 357 -3.05 -10.76 3.92
CA GLY A 357 -3.59 -9.41 4.04
C GLY A 357 -3.05 -8.76 5.33
N PRO A 358 -2.90 -7.43 5.35
CA PRO A 358 -2.34 -6.72 6.49
C PRO A 358 -3.29 -6.72 7.68
N LEU A 359 -2.72 -6.67 8.88
CA LEU A 359 -3.49 -6.44 10.10
C LEU A 359 -4.08 -5.03 10.08
N MET A 360 -5.41 -4.94 9.99
CA MET A 360 -6.11 -3.67 9.81
C MET A 360 -7.38 -3.62 10.67
N GLU A 361 -7.40 -2.72 11.65
CA GLU A 361 -8.44 -2.70 12.68
C GLU A 361 -9.85 -2.35 12.14
N GLU A 362 -9.95 -1.60 11.04
CA GLU A 362 -11.22 -1.09 10.53
C GLU A 362 -12.06 -2.11 9.74
N GLN A 363 -11.55 -3.33 9.55
CA GLN A 363 -12.21 -4.40 8.80
C GLN A 363 -11.92 -5.81 9.36
N SER A 364 -12.73 -6.77 8.93
CA SER A 364 -12.58 -8.18 9.22
C SER A 364 -11.20 -8.67 8.81
N GLN A 365 -10.62 -9.53 9.64
CA GLN A 365 -9.35 -10.20 9.39
C GLN A 365 -9.55 -11.63 8.85
N ALA A 366 -10.79 -11.98 8.45
CA ALA A 366 -11.08 -13.27 7.84
C ALA A 366 -10.25 -13.43 6.54
N PRO A 367 -9.55 -14.57 6.36
CA PRO A 367 -8.78 -14.81 5.14
C PRO A 367 -9.73 -14.91 3.94
N TRP A 368 -9.23 -14.59 2.75
CA TRP A 368 -9.99 -14.81 1.52
C TRP A 368 -10.10 -16.30 1.23
N THR A 369 -11.27 -16.72 0.78
CA THR A 369 -11.51 -18.11 0.39
C THR A 369 -11.00 -18.32 -1.03
N ALA A 370 -10.11 -19.29 -1.21
CA ALA A 370 -9.67 -19.73 -2.53
C ALA A 370 -10.61 -20.80 -3.10
N THR A 371 -10.95 -20.68 -4.36
CA THR A 371 -11.71 -21.67 -5.14
C THR A 371 -10.96 -21.94 -6.44
N VAL A 372 -10.70 -23.22 -6.73
CA VAL A 372 -10.09 -23.67 -7.98
C VAL A 372 -11.14 -24.40 -8.78
N ASP A 373 -11.38 -23.95 -10.00
CA ASP A 373 -12.25 -24.62 -10.97
C ASP A 373 -11.48 -25.02 -12.24
N ALA A 374 -12.19 -25.42 -13.29
CA ALA A 374 -11.55 -25.83 -14.54
C ALA A 374 -10.83 -24.68 -15.27
N SER A 375 -11.17 -23.43 -14.98
CA SER A 375 -10.76 -22.24 -15.75
C SER A 375 -9.96 -21.22 -14.94
N SER A 376 -9.99 -21.28 -13.61
CA SER A 376 -9.33 -20.29 -12.76
C SER A 376 -8.96 -20.81 -11.37
N CYS A 377 -8.03 -20.08 -10.75
CA CYS A 377 -7.86 -20.05 -9.29
C CYS A 377 -8.28 -18.65 -8.81
N THR A 378 -9.30 -18.59 -7.96
CA THR A 378 -9.93 -17.34 -7.52
C THR A 378 -9.96 -17.23 -6.00
N TRP A 379 -9.53 -16.09 -5.47
CA TRP A 379 -9.69 -15.72 -4.06
C TRP A 379 -10.77 -14.66 -3.95
N SER A 380 -11.64 -14.79 -2.96
CA SER A 380 -12.63 -13.74 -2.66
C SER A 380 -12.94 -13.62 -1.18
N THR A 381 -13.35 -12.40 -0.79
CA THR A 381 -14.00 -12.13 0.49
C THR A 381 -15.51 -11.98 0.31
N GLU A 382 -16.23 -11.79 1.41
CA GLU A 382 -17.66 -11.54 1.43
C GLU A 382 -18.04 -10.30 0.60
N THR A 383 -19.24 -10.28 0.04
CA THR A 383 -19.76 -9.09 -0.64
C THR A 383 -20.09 -7.97 0.35
N PHE A 384 -20.13 -6.72 -0.11
CA PHE A 384 -20.54 -5.58 0.72
C PHE A 384 -21.93 -5.76 1.35
N ALA A 385 -22.85 -6.42 0.63
CA ALA A 385 -24.19 -6.70 1.13
C ALA A 385 -24.21 -7.72 2.27
N GLN A 386 -23.26 -8.66 2.29
CA GLN A 386 -23.11 -9.65 3.36
C GLN A 386 -22.40 -9.07 4.56
N ASN A 387 -21.31 -8.34 4.33
CA ASN A 387 -20.48 -7.74 5.37
C ASN A 387 -19.85 -6.43 4.87
N PRO A 388 -20.35 -5.25 5.29
CA PRO A 388 -19.76 -3.96 4.95
C PRO A 388 -18.32 -3.77 5.45
N ASN A 389 -17.89 -4.59 6.42
CA ASN A 389 -16.54 -4.63 6.97
C ASN A 389 -15.78 -5.90 6.53
N ALA A 390 -16.13 -6.51 5.40
CA ALA A 390 -15.36 -7.62 4.83
C ALA A 390 -13.91 -7.20 4.59
N ASN A 391 -13.02 -8.18 4.43
CA ASN A 391 -11.58 -7.96 4.27
C ASN A 391 -11.24 -7.46 2.84
N ALA A 392 -11.78 -6.32 2.42
CA ALA A 392 -11.54 -5.78 1.09
C ALA A 392 -10.18 -5.06 1.01
N ILE A 393 -9.59 -5.00 -0.18
CA ILE A 393 -8.36 -4.23 -0.41
C ILE A 393 -8.73 -2.73 -0.43
N LEU A 394 -8.49 -2.06 0.70
CA LEU A 394 -8.67 -0.62 0.85
C LEU A 394 -7.51 0.14 0.18
N TRP A 395 -7.67 1.44 -0.03
CA TRP A 395 -6.60 2.27 -0.54
C TRP A 395 -5.39 2.30 0.43
N ALA A 396 -4.21 2.56 -0.14
CA ALA A 396 -2.92 2.45 0.53
C ALA A 396 -2.69 1.10 1.23
N SER A 397 -3.14 0.00 0.60
CA SER A 397 -2.92 -1.35 1.13
C SER A 397 -2.54 -2.37 0.05
N LEU A 398 -1.74 -3.35 0.47
CA LEU A 398 -1.19 -4.43 -0.34
C LEU A 398 -1.64 -5.80 0.17
N TYR A 399 -2.10 -6.64 -0.73
CA TYR A 399 -2.49 -8.02 -0.46
C TYR A 399 -1.72 -8.98 -1.37
N ASN A 400 -1.42 -10.17 -0.87
CA ASN A 400 -0.72 -11.20 -1.62
C ASN A 400 -1.58 -12.43 -1.86
N PHE A 401 -1.38 -13.06 -3.01
CA PHE A 401 -2.03 -14.30 -3.43
C PHE A 401 -0.97 -15.19 -4.06
N TRP A 402 -0.98 -16.49 -3.75
CA TRP A 402 0.01 -17.39 -4.33
C TRP A 402 -0.50 -18.82 -4.44
N PHE A 403 0.18 -19.58 -5.29
CA PHE A 403 0.01 -21.01 -5.46
C PHE A 403 1.20 -21.58 -6.23
N ASP A 404 1.31 -22.90 -6.25
CA ASP A 404 2.20 -23.64 -7.13
C ASP A 404 1.39 -24.30 -8.26
N ALA A 405 1.91 -24.28 -9.48
CA ALA A 405 1.31 -24.97 -10.62
C ALA A 405 2.31 -25.82 -11.38
N ASN A 406 1.84 -26.87 -12.04
CA ASN A 406 2.63 -27.79 -12.87
C ASN A 406 2.76 -27.31 -14.33
N VAL A 407 2.59 -26.02 -14.60
CA VAL A 407 2.69 -25.47 -15.96
C VAL A 407 3.48 -24.17 -15.93
N PRO A 408 4.37 -23.95 -16.92
CA PRO A 408 5.23 -22.77 -16.97
C PRO A 408 4.43 -21.47 -17.13
N PRO A 409 5.06 -20.31 -16.84
CA PRO A 409 4.38 -19.03 -16.94
C PRO A 409 4.18 -18.61 -18.40
N ASP A 410 3.03 -17.99 -18.65
CA ASP A 410 2.74 -17.22 -19.86
C ASP A 410 2.06 -15.89 -19.46
N THR A 411 1.86 -14.98 -20.42
CA THR A 411 1.11 -13.74 -20.19
C THR A 411 -0.36 -14.06 -19.95
N SER A 412 -0.82 -13.88 -18.71
CA SER A 412 -2.19 -14.13 -18.29
C SER A 412 -2.93 -12.81 -18.03
N GLN A 413 -4.20 -12.74 -18.44
CA GLN A 413 -5.07 -11.61 -18.10
C GLN A 413 -5.81 -11.94 -16.80
N ILE A 414 -5.24 -11.53 -15.67
CA ILE A 414 -5.87 -11.69 -14.35
C ILE A 414 -7.02 -10.69 -14.21
N SER A 415 -7.93 -11.00 -13.29
CA SER A 415 -9.16 -10.25 -13.13
C SER A 415 -9.50 -10.00 -11.66
N MET A 416 -10.12 -8.86 -11.37
CA MET A 416 -10.46 -8.42 -10.01
C MET A 416 -11.85 -7.81 -9.98
N GLU A 417 -12.58 -8.01 -8.88
CA GLU A 417 -13.94 -7.47 -8.74
C GLU A 417 -14.03 -6.35 -7.70
N PRO A 418 -14.77 -5.26 -7.98
CA PRO A 418 -15.00 -4.20 -7.01
C PRO A 418 -15.77 -4.69 -5.77
N PHE A 419 -15.47 -4.13 -4.60
CA PHE A 419 -16.19 -4.44 -3.37
C PHE A 419 -17.48 -3.61 -3.23
N LEU A 420 -17.39 -2.29 -3.43
CA LEU A 420 -18.54 -1.39 -3.35
C LEU A 420 -19.45 -1.53 -4.58
N PRO A 421 -20.78 -1.45 -4.41
CA PRO A 421 -21.73 -1.55 -5.52
C PRO A 421 -21.60 -0.36 -6.47
N GLY A 422 -21.88 -0.57 -7.76
CA GLY A 422 -21.80 0.46 -8.80
C GLY A 422 -21.77 -0.13 -10.23
N PRO A 423 -22.00 0.69 -11.27
CA PRO A 423 -21.85 0.29 -12.66
C PRO A 423 -20.37 0.18 -13.06
N GLY A 424 -19.99 -0.81 -13.88
CA GLY A 424 -18.57 -1.11 -14.23
C GLY A 424 -18.07 -2.32 -13.43
N ILE A 425 -17.95 -3.50 -14.05
CA ILE A 425 -16.82 -4.12 -14.79
C ILE A 425 -15.74 -4.69 -13.84
N VAL A 426 -15.19 -5.82 -14.27
CA VAL A 426 -14.04 -6.52 -13.70
C VAL A 426 -12.77 -5.77 -14.06
N LEU A 427 -11.97 -5.35 -13.08
CA LEU A 427 -10.67 -4.76 -13.35
C LEU A 427 -9.75 -5.85 -13.90
N THR A 428 -8.86 -5.52 -14.83
CA THR A 428 -7.95 -6.52 -15.42
C THR A 428 -6.51 -6.05 -15.40
N ALA A 429 -5.59 -7.00 -15.30
CA ALA A 429 -4.16 -6.73 -15.44
C ALA A 429 -3.52 -7.88 -16.23
N ARG A 430 -2.51 -7.56 -17.05
CA ARG A 430 -1.73 -8.57 -17.78
C ARG A 430 -0.42 -8.79 -17.05
N VAL A 431 -0.27 -9.96 -16.46
CA VAL A 431 0.93 -10.38 -15.72
C VAL A 431 1.24 -11.84 -15.99
N SER A 432 2.42 -12.31 -15.60
CA SER A 432 2.75 -13.74 -15.63
C SER A 432 1.72 -14.56 -14.85
N GLY A 433 1.16 -15.58 -15.47
CA GLY A 433 0.31 -16.58 -14.84
C GLY A 433 0.48 -17.96 -15.49
N PRO A 434 -0.20 -19.00 -15.01
CA PRO A 434 -0.08 -20.35 -15.58
C PRO A 434 -0.44 -20.32 -17.05
N SER A 435 0.37 -20.97 -17.88
CA SER A 435 0.04 -21.11 -19.30
C SER A 435 -1.37 -21.71 -19.45
N THR A 436 -2.24 -20.95 -20.11
CA THR A 436 -3.60 -21.40 -20.48
C THR A 436 -3.66 -21.92 -21.89
N THR A 437 -2.59 -21.68 -22.66
CA THR A 437 -2.37 -22.37 -23.92
C THR A 437 -2.38 -23.84 -23.55
N ALA A 438 -3.42 -24.56 -24.00
CA ALA A 438 -3.36 -26.01 -24.01
C ALA A 438 -1.99 -26.33 -24.59
N ILE A 439 -1.18 -27.15 -23.92
CA ILE A 439 -0.03 -27.71 -24.60
C ILE A 439 -0.65 -28.30 -25.88
N GLY A 440 -0.34 -27.66 -27.01
CA GLY A 440 -0.83 -28.12 -28.29
C GLY A 440 -0.26 -29.51 -28.51
N CYS A 441 -0.52 -30.08 -29.68
CA CYS A 441 0.24 -31.24 -30.12
C CYS A 441 1.74 -31.06 -29.80
N GLY A 442 2.30 -31.99 -29.02
CA GLY A 442 3.53 -31.73 -28.27
C GLY A 442 3.75 -32.70 -27.10
N ASP A 443 2.84 -32.72 -26.13
CA ASP A 443 2.89 -33.59 -24.94
C ASP A 443 2.29 -34.96 -25.29
N PHE A 444 3.14 -35.87 -25.76
CA PHE A 444 2.77 -37.16 -26.30
C PHE A 444 2.88 -38.30 -25.28
N ASP A 445 3.57 -38.12 -24.16
CA ASP A 445 3.53 -39.08 -23.04
C ASP A 445 2.62 -38.68 -21.89
N GLY A 446 2.08 -37.45 -21.90
CA GLY A 446 1.08 -36.95 -20.97
C GLY A 446 1.64 -36.53 -19.62
N ASP A 447 2.93 -36.19 -19.55
CA ASP A 447 3.60 -35.79 -18.32
C ASP A 447 3.48 -34.28 -17.99
N GLY A 448 2.93 -33.50 -18.93
CA GLY A 448 2.64 -32.09 -18.76
C GLY A 448 3.76 -31.16 -19.26
N ASP A 449 4.74 -31.68 -19.99
CA ASP A 449 5.74 -30.91 -20.71
C ASP A 449 5.85 -31.30 -22.19
N VAL A 450 6.74 -30.63 -22.93
CA VAL A 450 7.11 -30.98 -24.30
C VAL A 450 8.63 -31.04 -24.37
N ASP A 451 9.19 -32.25 -24.37
CA ASP A 451 10.63 -32.45 -24.25
C ASP A 451 11.21 -33.50 -25.24
N LEU A 452 12.35 -34.11 -24.89
CA LEU A 452 12.99 -35.13 -25.73
C LEU A 452 12.30 -36.51 -25.66
N THR A 453 11.56 -36.78 -24.59
CA THR A 453 10.71 -37.97 -24.43
C THR A 453 9.53 -37.86 -25.40
N ASP A 454 8.90 -36.69 -25.47
CA ASP A 454 7.89 -36.43 -26.50
C ASP A 454 8.44 -36.45 -27.90
N PHE A 455 9.64 -35.89 -28.11
CA PHE A 455 10.29 -35.97 -29.42
C PHE A 455 10.48 -37.43 -29.87
N THR A 456 10.74 -38.34 -28.92
CA THR A 456 10.84 -39.77 -29.22
C THR A 456 9.49 -40.34 -29.67
N ASN A 457 8.38 -39.96 -29.02
CA ASN A 457 7.03 -40.32 -29.45
C ASN A 457 6.67 -39.72 -30.82
N PHE A 458 7.03 -38.45 -31.07
CA PHE A 458 6.87 -37.79 -32.35
C PHE A 458 7.58 -38.55 -33.48
N GLN A 459 8.85 -38.93 -33.24
CA GLN A 459 9.64 -39.70 -34.21
C GLN A 459 9.02 -41.06 -34.56
N LEU A 460 8.33 -41.70 -33.61
CA LEU A 460 7.63 -42.96 -33.86
C LEU A 460 6.40 -42.76 -34.74
N CYS A 461 5.81 -41.57 -34.76
CA CYS A 461 4.67 -41.21 -35.59
C CYS A 461 5.07 -40.56 -36.93
N PHE A 462 6.33 -40.18 -37.13
CA PHE A 462 6.79 -39.51 -38.36
C PHE A 462 6.69 -40.41 -39.60
N GLY A 463 5.69 -40.14 -40.45
CA GLY A 463 5.43 -40.86 -41.71
C GLY A 463 5.87 -40.09 -42.95
N GLY A 464 6.01 -38.77 -42.85
CA GLY A 464 6.31 -37.85 -43.94
C GLY A 464 5.08 -37.50 -44.79
N SER A 465 5.16 -36.39 -45.53
CA SER A 465 4.03 -35.76 -46.22
C SER A 465 3.19 -36.74 -47.06
N SER A 466 1.88 -36.60 -46.94
CA SER A 466 0.83 -37.39 -47.59
C SER A 466 0.85 -38.89 -47.25
N ASN A 467 1.48 -39.29 -46.15
CA ASN A 467 1.42 -40.66 -45.65
C ASN A 467 0.70 -40.71 -44.30
N PRO A 468 -0.22 -41.67 -44.08
CA PRO A 468 -0.84 -41.82 -42.77
C PRO A 468 0.21 -42.17 -41.71
N PRO A 469 -0.07 -41.88 -40.43
CA PRO A 469 0.81 -42.25 -39.32
C PRO A 469 1.22 -43.74 -39.39
N PRO A 470 2.53 -44.05 -39.24
CA PRO A 470 3.03 -45.40 -39.34
C PRO A 470 2.56 -46.26 -38.15
N PRO A 471 2.54 -47.60 -38.27
CA PRO A 471 2.16 -48.50 -37.16
C PRO A 471 3.07 -48.43 -35.92
N THR A 472 4.21 -47.74 -36.03
CA THR A 472 5.12 -47.45 -34.91
C THR A 472 4.58 -46.35 -33.99
N CYS A 473 3.63 -45.54 -34.45
CA CYS A 473 3.00 -44.51 -33.65
C CYS A 473 2.29 -45.14 -32.44
N PRO A 474 2.61 -44.74 -31.20
CA PRO A 474 2.04 -45.37 -30.02
C PRO A 474 0.49 -45.25 -29.98
N PRO A 475 -0.23 -46.28 -29.52
CA PRO A 475 -1.68 -46.22 -29.45
C PRO A 475 -2.17 -45.07 -28.55
N GLY A 476 -3.00 -44.19 -29.10
CA GLY A 476 -3.55 -43.04 -28.38
C GLY A 476 -2.74 -41.75 -28.49
N VAL A 477 -1.57 -41.80 -29.13
CA VAL A 477 -0.79 -40.61 -29.49
C VAL A 477 -1.32 -40.07 -30.83
N ASP A 478 -1.60 -38.78 -30.87
CA ASP A 478 -1.97 -38.04 -32.07
C ASP A 478 -0.92 -36.97 -32.33
N ALA A 479 0.04 -37.28 -33.21
CA ALA A 479 1.16 -36.40 -33.56
C ALA A 479 0.90 -35.57 -34.84
N ASP A 480 -0.32 -35.63 -35.38
CA ASP A 480 -0.82 -34.78 -36.47
C ASP A 480 -1.23 -33.42 -35.86
N CYS A 481 -0.24 -32.55 -35.73
CA CYS A 481 -0.32 -31.29 -35.02
C CYS A 481 -1.00 -30.18 -35.83
N ASP A 482 -0.94 -30.23 -37.15
CA ASP A 482 -1.62 -29.26 -38.02
C ASP A 482 -2.98 -29.76 -38.57
N GLY A 483 -3.30 -31.03 -38.35
CA GLY A 483 -4.59 -31.65 -38.62
C GLY A 483 -4.84 -31.98 -40.08
N ASP A 484 -3.77 -32.16 -40.87
CA ASP A 484 -3.85 -32.42 -42.30
C ASP A 484 -3.92 -33.92 -42.67
N GLY A 485 -3.80 -34.81 -41.67
CA GLY A 485 -3.95 -36.24 -41.78
C GLY A 485 -2.64 -37.00 -42.02
N ASP A 486 -1.50 -36.32 -41.96
CA ASP A 486 -0.17 -36.94 -41.93
C ASP A 486 0.69 -36.44 -40.74
N VAL A 487 1.91 -36.95 -40.63
CA VAL A 487 2.87 -36.51 -39.60
C VAL A 487 4.20 -36.25 -40.28
N ASP A 488 4.52 -34.99 -40.48
CA ASP A 488 5.64 -34.52 -41.28
C ASP A 488 6.38 -33.31 -40.68
N MET A 489 7.01 -32.50 -41.52
CA MET A 489 7.78 -31.34 -41.09
C MET A 489 6.90 -30.16 -40.64
N GLY A 490 5.65 -30.09 -41.10
CA GLY A 490 4.62 -29.15 -40.63
C GLY A 490 4.34 -29.37 -39.16
N ASP A 491 4.10 -30.62 -38.76
CA ASP A 491 3.88 -30.99 -37.36
C ASP A 491 5.12 -30.79 -36.51
N PHE A 492 6.30 -31.13 -37.04
CA PHE A 492 7.54 -30.91 -36.32
C PHE A 492 7.76 -29.42 -36.01
N LEU A 493 7.35 -28.53 -36.92
CA LEU A 493 7.46 -27.09 -36.70
C LEU A 493 6.56 -26.63 -35.54
N ILE A 494 5.38 -27.24 -35.37
CA ILE A 494 4.45 -26.97 -34.26
C ILE A 494 4.98 -27.58 -32.96
N PHE A 495 5.47 -28.82 -32.99
CA PHE A 495 6.15 -29.47 -31.88
C PHE A 495 7.30 -28.60 -31.33
N GLN A 496 8.15 -28.08 -32.23
CA GLN A 496 9.26 -27.20 -31.85
C GLN A 496 8.82 -25.87 -31.23
N GLN A 497 7.66 -25.34 -31.64
CA GLN A 497 7.09 -24.13 -31.03
C GLN A 497 6.55 -24.40 -29.63
N ASN A 498 6.12 -25.63 -29.36
CA ASN A 498 5.60 -26.05 -28.07
C ASN A 498 6.66 -26.60 -27.12
N TYR A 499 7.92 -26.78 -27.57
CA TYR A 499 9.01 -27.36 -26.78
C TYR A 499 9.27 -26.57 -25.48
N THR A 500 8.98 -27.16 -24.33
CA THR A 500 9.19 -26.58 -23.00
C THR A 500 10.49 -27.06 -22.35
N GLY A 501 11.02 -28.22 -22.79
CA GLY A 501 12.12 -28.94 -22.12
C GLY A 501 11.64 -29.76 -20.92
N SER A 502 12.48 -30.67 -20.43
CA SER A 502 12.07 -31.66 -19.42
C SER A 502 11.81 -31.02 -18.06
N LEU A 503 10.70 -31.37 -17.44
CA LEU A 503 10.47 -31.22 -16.01
C LEU A 503 11.42 -32.18 -15.31
N SER A 504 12.51 -31.67 -14.75
CA SER A 504 13.50 -32.50 -14.06
C SER A 504 12.85 -33.23 -12.86
N ASP A 505 12.91 -34.58 -12.89
CA ASP A 505 12.58 -35.53 -11.81
C ASP A 505 13.23 -35.22 -10.44
#